data_AF-A0A9D5PWI5-F1
#
_entry.id   AF-A0A9D5PWI5-F1
#
_cell.length_a   1.000
_cell.length_b   1.000
_cell.length_c   1.000
_cell.angle_alpha   90.00
_cell.angle_beta   90.00
_cell.angle_gamma   90.00
#
_symmetry.space_group_name_H-M   'P 1'
#
loop_
_entity.id
_entity.type
_entity.pdbx_description
1 polymer ?
#
loop_
_entity_poly.entity_id
_entity_poly.type
_entity_poly.pdbx_seq_one_letter_code
_entity_poly.pdbx_strand_id
1 'polypeptide(L)'
;AVSSYVESETYSGIELFVRAIPFNYYSLMTLLFVVLIIVFKVDYGPMAIHERNAIEKGDLFTTGVSTNKADEKLEENDKGKVMDLVIPVVALILICIFAMVYIGHQMLVADGETTMDNFDFIEAFGYTSAGTSLAWGGLVALVLTIAYLVIRRVISFKEAMECLPKGFNAMVPAMLILVCATSLNSMTGLLGADVFIEGLMDKASAGLALFLPAVIFIVAAFLAFSTGTSWGTFGILIPIVTVMFPEGSSLFFVGISACLAGAVCGDHCSPISDTTIMSSAGAQCDHINHVSTQLPYALSVAGCSFLGYIVGGLTQNGWIGLIVAAIATVGLVLGAKHLLPKMQKK
;
A
#
# COMPACT_ATOMS: atom_id res chain seq x y z
N ALA A 1 7.42 8.15 7.70
CA ALA A 1 6.41 8.99 7.04
C ALA A 1 5.77 9.91 8.05
N VAL A 2 4.78 9.46 8.84
CA VAL A 2 4.14 10.35 9.81
C VAL A 2 5.13 10.84 10.86
N SER A 3 5.98 9.95 11.39
CA SER A 3 7.07 10.34 12.30
C SER A 3 8.16 11.23 11.71
N SER A 4 8.25 11.33 10.38
CA SER A 4 9.30 12.09 9.69
C SER A 4 8.82 13.40 9.09
N TYR A 5 7.50 13.63 9.02
CA TYR A 5 6.88 14.79 8.37
C TYR A 5 5.99 15.61 9.29
N VAL A 6 5.79 15.15 10.53
CA VAL A 6 5.01 15.88 11.53
C VAL A 6 5.97 16.57 12.48
N GLU A 7 5.99 17.90 12.43
CA GLU A 7 6.52 18.76 13.48
C GLU A 7 5.35 19.21 14.35
N SER A 8 4.94 18.36 15.31
CA SER A 8 3.96 18.76 16.33
C SER A 8 4.67 18.91 17.66
N GLU A 9 4.48 20.06 18.33
CA GLU A 9 5.01 20.28 19.68
C GLU A 9 4.31 19.39 20.73
N THR A 10 3.14 18.83 20.38
CA THR A 10 2.25 18.15 21.33
C THR A 10 2.26 16.62 21.21
N TYR A 11 2.52 16.06 20.01
CA TYR A 11 2.46 14.62 19.76
C TYR A 11 3.69 14.10 19.03
N SER A 12 4.25 12.98 19.51
CA SER A 12 5.21 12.23 18.70
C SER A 12 4.54 11.72 17.42
N GLY A 13 5.25 11.67 16.29
CA GLY A 13 4.62 11.28 15.04
C GLY A 13 4.20 9.79 14.98
N ILE A 14 4.75 8.93 15.84
CA ILE A 14 4.22 7.57 16.08
C ILE A 14 2.89 7.62 16.82
N GLU A 15 2.78 8.41 17.89
CA GLU A 15 1.53 8.55 18.64
C GLU A 15 0.41 9.09 17.74
N LEU A 16 0.73 10.09 16.93
CA LEU A 16 -0.21 10.69 15.99
C LEU A 16 -0.63 9.70 14.90
N PHE A 17 0.29 8.88 14.39
CA PHE A 17 -0.05 7.77 13.49
C PHE A 17 -1.01 6.79 14.14
N VAL A 18 -0.75 6.35 15.38
CA VAL A 18 -1.61 5.39 16.09
C VAL A 18 -3.01 5.94 16.30
N ARG A 19 -3.14 7.23 16.67
CA ARG A 19 -4.43 7.90 16.82
C ARG A 19 -5.18 8.10 15.49
N ALA A 20 -4.45 8.15 14.38
CA ALA A 20 -5.02 8.26 13.03
C ALA A 20 -5.55 6.91 12.48
N ILE A 21 -5.09 5.76 13.00
CA ILE A 21 -5.48 4.42 12.49
C ILE A 21 -7.00 4.23 12.39
N PRO A 22 -7.82 4.51 13.43
CA PRO A 22 -9.25 4.25 13.38
C PRO A 22 -10.00 5.05 12.31
N PHE A 23 -9.44 6.19 11.89
CA PHE A 23 -10.06 7.08 10.91
C PHE A 23 -9.50 6.91 9.50
N ASN A 24 -8.60 5.95 9.28
CA ASN A 24 -8.15 5.59 7.93
C ASN A 24 -9.23 4.75 7.24
N TYR A 25 -10.30 5.43 6.79
CA TYR A 25 -11.48 4.76 6.26
C TYR A 25 -11.15 3.90 5.06
N TYR A 26 -10.30 4.37 4.14
CA TYR A 26 -9.98 3.60 2.95
C TYR A 26 -9.35 2.25 3.26
N SER A 27 -8.28 2.22 4.07
CA SER A 27 -7.62 0.97 4.42
C SER A 27 -8.55 0.01 5.16
N LEU A 28 -9.34 0.52 6.11
CA LEU A 28 -10.31 -0.29 6.86
C LEU A 28 -11.44 -0.82 5.97
N MET A 29 -11.98 0.01 5.08
CA MET A 29 -13.05 -0.37 4.17
C MET A 29 -12.55 -1.34 3.10
N THR A 30 -11.30 -1.23 2.64
CA THR A 30 -10.69 -2.19 1.72
C THR A 30 -10.58 -3.56 2.38
N LEU A 31 -10.12 -3.63 3.64
CA LEU A 31 -10.07 -4.90 4.39
C LEU A 31 -11.47 -5.51 4.55
N LEU A 32 -12.45 -4.69 4.95
CA LEU A 32 -13.84 -5.14 5.05
C LEU A 32 -14.37 -5.63 3.70
N PHE A 33 -14.15 -4.88 2.62
CA PHE A 33 -14.57 -5.21 1.27
C PHE A 33 -13.99 -6.54 0.79
N VAL A 34 -12.69 -6.78 1.00
CA VAL A 34 -12.03 -8.04 0.64
C VAL A 34 -12.66 -9.22 1.39
N VAL A 35 -12.95 -9.08 2.69
CA VAL A 35 -13.64 -10.15 3.44
C VAL A 35 -15.03 -10.41 2.87
N LEU A 36 -15.79 -9.36 2.57
CA LEU A 36 -17.15 -9.48 2.03
C LEU A 36 -17.18 -10.13 0.64
N ILE A 37 -16.26 -9.73 -0.26
CA ILE A 37 -16.23 -10.27 -1.63
C ILE A 37 -15.86 -11.76 -1.63
N ILE A 38 -14.95 -12.19 -0.74
CA ILE A 38 -14.56 -13.59 -0.56
C ILE A 38 -15.73 -14.42 -0.01
N VAL A 39 -16.42 -13.92 1.02
CA VAL A 39 -17.54 -14.64 1.66
C VAL A 39 -18.75 -14.73 0.72
N PHE A 40 -19.06 -13.66 -0.01
CA PHE A 40 -20.21 -13.64 -0.92
C PHE A 40 -19.90 -14.15 -2.33
N LYS A 41 -18.62 -14.30 -2.69
CA LYS A 41 -18.14 -14.71 -4.02
C LYS A 41 -18.76 -13.88 -5.15
N VAL A 42 -18.65 -12.55 -5.03
CA VAL A 42 -19.25 -11.60 -5.98
C VAL A 42 -18.18 -10.79 -6.66
N ASP A 43 -17.70 -11.29 -7.80
CA ASP A 43 -16.78 -10.54 -8.64
C ASP A 43 -17.56 -9.71 -9.68
N TYR A 44 -17.09 -8.50 -9.93
CA TYR A 44 -17.61 -7.61 -10.96
C TYR A 44 -16.51 -6.97 -11.81
N GLY A 45 -16.92 -6.24 -12.86
CA GLY A 45 -16.00 -5.57 -13.78
C GLY A 45 -15.14 -6.55 -14.59
N PRO A 46 -13.94 -6.13 -15.03
CA PRO A 46 -13.02 -7.00 -15.76
C PRO A 46 -12.59 -8.23 -14.96
N MET A 47 -12.46 -8.12 -13.63
CA MET A 47 -12.07 -9.24 -12.76
C MET A 47 -13.04 -10.43 -12.89
N ALA A 48 -14.35 -10.17 -12.97
CA ALA A 48 -15.36 -11.22 -13.16
C ALA A 48 -15.19 -11.98 -14.49
N ILE A 49 -14.69 -11.31 -15.52
CA ILE A 49 -14.43 -11.94 -16.83
C ILE A 49 -13.24 -12.89 -16.73
N HIS A 50 -12.16 -12.44 -16.09
CA HIS A 50 -10.96 -13.26 -15.85
C HIS A 50 -11.27 -14.47 -14.96
N GLU A 51 -12.00 -14.26 -13.86
CA GLU A 51 -12.42 -15.35 -12.95
C GLU A 51 -13.29 -16.39 -13.68
N ARG A 52 -14.27 -15.94 -14.47
CA ARG A 52 -15.11 -16.85 -15.25
C ARG A 52 -14.32 -17.64 -16.30
N ASN A 53 -13.38 -17.00 -17.01
CA ASN A 53 -12.55 -17.68 -17.99
C ASN A 53 -11.62 -18.72 -17.32
N ALA A 54 -11.08 -18.43 -16.14
CA ALA A 54 -10.29 -19.39 -15.38
C ALA A 54 -11.13 -20.60 -14.95
N ILE A 55 -12.35 -20.40 -14.45
CA ILE A 55 -13.24 -21.48 -14.00
C ILE A 55 -13.79 -22.30 -15.18
N GLU A 56 -14.33 -21.64 -16.20
CA GLU A 56 -15.08 -22.32 -17.27
C GLU A 56 -14.17 -22.87 -18.38
N LYS A 57 -13.05 -22.19 -18.67
CA LYS A 57 -12.18 -22.51 -19.81
C LYS A 57 -10.79 -22.97 -19.39
N GLY A 58 -10.46 -22.93 -18.10
CA GLY A 58 -9.10 -23.19 -17.61
C GLY A 58 -8.09 -22.14 -18.08
N ASP A 59 -8.56 -20.98 -18.54
CA ASP A 59 -7.70 -19.93 -19.09
C ASP A 59 -7.30 -18.94 -17.98
N LEU A 60 -6.13 -19.19 -17.40
CA LEU A 60 -5.57 -18.39 -16.32
C LEU A 60 -5.09 -17.00 -16.75
N PHE A 61 -4.80 -16.79 -18.05
CA PHE A 61 -4.19 -15.55 -18.52
C PHE A 61 -5.15 -14.68 -19.34
N THR A 62 -6.25 -15.24 -19.86
CA THR A 62 -7.39 -14.60 -20.59
C THR A 62 -7.02 -13.82 -21.85
N THR A 63 -5.81 -13.26 -21.91
CA THR A 63 -5.25 -12.36 -22.93
C THR A 63 -4.05 -12.99 -23.64
N GLY A 64 -3.65 -14.21 -23.24
CA GLY A 64 -2.49 -14.91 -23.81
C GLY A 64 -1.12 -14.31 -23.45
N VAL A 65 -1.07 -13.23 -22.66
CA VAL A 65 0.17 -12.60 -22.21
C VAL A 65 0.59 -13.25 -20.88
N SER A 66 1.33 -14.35 -20.98
CA SER A 66 2.12 -14.89 -19.87
C SER A 66 3.38 -14.03 -19.73
N THR A 67 3.70 -13.59 -18.51
CA THR A 67 4.98 -12.95 -18.24
C THR A 67 6.10 -13.99 -18.29
N ASN A 68 6.57 -14.34 -19.50
CA ASN A 68 7.80 -15.07 -19.86
C ASN A 68 8.19 -16.37 -19.12
N LYS A 69 7.44 -16.88 -18.14
CA LYS A 69 7.88 -18.01 -17.29
C LYS A 69 6.82 -19.02 -16.87
N ALA A 70 5.53 -18.78 -17.09
CA ALA A 70 4.51 -19.77 -16.70
C ALA A 70 4.56 -21.07 -17.56
N ASP A 71 5.30 -21.06 -18.67
CA ASP A 71 5.47 -22.20 -19.59
C ASP A 71 6.71 -23.06 -19.30
N GLU A 72 7.59 -22.68 -18.37
CA GLU A 72 8.60 -23.63 -17.86
C GLU A 72 7.85 -24.64 -16.97
N LYS A 73 7.68 -25.88 -17.47
CA LYS A 73 7.20 -27.01 -16.66
C LYS A 73 7.98 -27.01 -15.35
N LEU A 74 7.32 -26.64 -14.25
CA LEU A 74 7.87 -26.75 -12.91
C LEU A 74 8.20 -28.22 -12.70
N GLU A 75 9.48 -28.56 -12.64
CA GLU A 75 9.89 -29.92 -12.25
C GLU A 75 9.43 -30.13 -10.80
N GLU A 76 8.46 -31.03 -10.62
CA GLU A 76 7.96 -31.36 -9.30
C GLU A 76 9.10 -31.94 -8.46
N ASN A 77 9.40 -31.26 -7.35
CA ASN A 77 10.42 -31.70 -6.41
C ASN A 77 9.74 -32.35 -5.21
N ASP A 78 9.78 -33.69 -5.16
CA ASP A 78 9.19 -34.50 -4.10
C ASP A 78 9.71 -34.18 -2.68
N LYS A 79 10.83 -33.45 -2.56
CA LYS A 79 11.41 -33.05 -1.27
C LYS A 79 10.88 -31.70 -0.76
N GLY A 80 10.25 -30.90 -1.62
CA GLY A 80 9.74 -29.58 -1.28
C GLY A 80 8.53 -29.66 -0.34
N LYS A 81 8.55 -28.90 0.75
CA LYS A 81 7.39 -28.75 1.65
C LYS A 81 6.95 -27.29 1.72
N VAL A 82 5.69 -27.05 2.09
CA VAL A 82 5.16 -25.70 2.34
C VAL A 82 6.01 -24.93 3.35
N MET A 83 6.59 -25.62 4.34
CA MET A 83 7.52 -25.02 5.30
C MET A 83 8.77 -24.42 4.66
N ASP A 84 9.24 -24.96 3.53
CA ASP A 84 10.42 -24.46 2.83
C ASP A 84 10.13 -23.12 2.11
N LEU A 85 8.85 -22.73 1.98
CA LEU A 85 8.42 -21.39 1.59
C LEU A 85 8.18 -20.49 2.82
N VAL A 86 7.47 -21.00 3.82
CA VAL A 86 7.05 -20.21 4.99
C VAL A 86 8.24 -19.76 5.85
N ILE A 87 9.23 -20.64 6.09
CA ILE A 87 10.39 -20.33 6.94
C ILE A 87 11.20 -19.15 6.36
N PRO A 88 11.60 -19.15 5.07
CA PRO A 88 12.25 -17.98 4.46
C PRO A 88 11.46 -16.68 4.58
N VAL A 89 10.15 -16.72 4.40
CA VAL A 89 9.29 -15.53 4.47
C VAL A 89 9.24 -14.97 5.90
N VAL A 90 9.06 -15.83 6.91
CA VAL A 90 9.06 -15.41 8.31
C VAL A 90 10.44 -14.90 8.72
N ALA A 91 11.52 -15.58 8.30
CA ALA A 91 12.89 -15.14 8.56
C ALA A 91 13.15 -13.76 7.95
N LEU A 92 12.73 -13.53 6.70
CA LEU A 92 12.82 -12.23 6.04
C LEU A 92 12.13 -11.13 6.86
N ILE A 93 10.89 -11.36 7.31
CA ILE A 93 10.15 -10.38 8.12
C ILE A 93 10.90 -10.06 9.41
N LEU A 94 11.34 -11.08 10.15
CA LEU A 94 12.05 -10.89 11.43
C LEU A 94 13.38 -10.18 11.25
N ILE A 95 14.15 -10.54 10.21
CA ILE A 95 15.45 -9.93 9.91
C ILE A 95 15.26 -8.48 9.46
N CYS A 96 14.24 -8.18 8.66
CA CYS A 96 13.93 -6.81 8.27
C CYS A 96 13.52 -5.95 9.48
N ILE A 97 12.68 -6.45 10.37
CA ILE A 97 12.31 -5.75 11.61
C ILE A 97 13.56 -5.52 12.47
N PHE A 98 14.40 -6.54 12.65
CA PHE A 98 15.65 -6.41 13.38
C PHE A 98 16.59 -5.39 12.75
N ALA A 99 16.76 -5.41 11.42
CA ALA A 99 17.59 -4.46 10.69
C ALA A 99 17.05 -3.02 10.84
N MET A 100 15.74 -2.84 10.77
CA MET A 100 15.09 -1.53 10.99
C MET A 100 15.41 -0.98 12.37
N VAL A 101 15.22 -1.78 13.41
CA VAL A 101 15.49 -1.38 14.80
C VAL A 101 16.98 -1.15 15.03
N TYR A 102 17.84 -2.02 14.48
CA TYR A 102 19.29 -1.90 14.62
C TYR A 102 19.82 -0.62 13.95
N ILE A 103 19.47 -0.38 12.68
CA ILE A 103 19.92 0.80 11.95
C ILE A 103 19.33 2.07 12.58
N GLY A 104 18.06 2.04 12.98
CA GLY A 104 17.45 3.21 13.62
C GLY A 104 18.07 3.55 14.97
N HIS A 105 18.40 2.56 15.79
CA HIS A 105 19.16 2.79 17.02
C HIS A 105 20.56 3.37 16.74
N GLN A 106 21.27 2.86 15.73
CA GLN A 106 22.58 3.41 15.34
C GLN A 106 22.47 4.87 14.88
N MET A 107 21.39 5.22 14.18
CA MET A 107 21.14 6.60 13.75
C MET A 107 20.82 7.51 14.94
N LEU A 108 20.00 7.07 15.89
CA LEU A 108 19.71 7.83 17.12
C LEU A 108 20.98 8.13 17.93
N VAL A 109 21.90 7.16 18.03
CA VAL A 109 23.16 7.38 18.74
C VAL A 109 24.10 8.28 17.95
N ALA A 110 24.09 8.20 16.60
CA ALA A 110 24.91 9.06 15.76
C ALA A 110 24.49 10.54 15.83
N ASP A 111 23.18 10.81 15.97
CA ASP A 111 22.63 12.16 16.09
C ASP A 111 22.64 12.70 17.53
N GLY A 112 23.06 11.88 18.50
CA GLY A 112 23.20 12.28 19.91
C GLY A 112 21.89 12.30 20.70
N GLU A 113 20.79 11.81 20.11
CA GLU A 113 19.46 11.70 20.74
C GLU A 113 19.44 10.63 21.85
N THR A 114 20.21 9.54 21.68
CA THR A 114 20.33 8.50 22.71
C THR A 114 21.77 8.02 22.92
N THR A 115 22.00 7.34 24.05
CA THR A 115 23.28 6.69 24.37
C THR A 115 23.21 5.21 24.01
N MET A 116 24.33 4.57 23.68
CA MET A 116 24.39 3.14 23.30
C MET A 116 23.70 2.17 24.28
N ASP A 117 23.59 2.55 25.56
CA ASP A 117 22.97 1.74 26.61
C ASP A 117 21.46 1.95 26.76
N ASN A 118 20.90 3.01 26.17
CA ASN A 118 19.48 3.34 26.30
C ASN A 118 18.71 2.96 25.03
N PHE A 119 18.20 1.73 25.04
CA PHE A 119 17.47 1.15 23.92
C PHE A 119 15.95 1.33 24.09
N ASP A 120 15.36 2.21 23.29
CA ASP A 120 13.92 2.24 23.06
C ASP A 120 13.58 1.64 21.68
N PHE A 121 12.81 0.56 21.70
CA PHE A 121 12.36 -0.14 20.49
C PHE A 121 11.50 0.76 19.60
N ILE A 122 10.58 1.53 20.18
CA ILE A 122 9.59 2.30 19.42
C ILE A 122 10.28 3.45 18.71
N GLU A 123 11.15 4.15 19.43
CA GLU A 123 11.93 5.28 18.90
C GLU A 123 12.93 4.82 17.84
N ALA A 124 13.69 3.74 18.11
CA ALA A 124 14.62 3.16 17.14
C ALA A 124 13.90 2.71 15.86
N PHE A 125 12.73 2.09 15.97
CA PHE A 125 11.94 1.72 14.79
C PHE A 125 11.44 2.95 14.02
N GLY A 126 11.07 4.04 14.70
CA GLY A 126 10.59 5.27 14.09
C GLY A 126 11.65 6.08 13.36
N TYR A 127 12.88 6.09 13.90
CA TYR A 127 14.01 6.89 13.39
C TYR A 127 14.78 6.21 12.25
N THR A 128 14.44 4.96 11.94
CA THR A 128 15.19 4.17 10.95
C THR A 128 15.02 4.65 9.52
N SER A 129 16.08 4.49 8.73
CA SER A 129 16.00 4.55 7.27
C SER A 129 15.47 3.23 6.73
N ALA A 130 14.19 3.20 6.33
CA ALA A 130 13.54 2.00 5.80
C ALA A 130 14.26 1.44 4.55
N GLY A 131 14.72 2.32 3.64
CA GLY A 131 15.41 1.90 2.42
C GLY A 131 16.70 1.14 2.68
N THR A 132 17.55 1.64 3.58
CA THR A 132 18.82 0.97 3.94
C THR A 132 18.58 -0.30 4.76
N SER A 133 17.62 -0.25 5.68
CA SER A 133 17.24 -1.39 6.54
C SER A 133 16.70 -2.57 5.76
N LEU A 134 15.78 -2.32 4.82
CA LEU A 134 15.21 -3.37 3.97
C LEU A 134 16.23 -3.95 2.99
N ALA A 135 17.17 -3.13 2.49
CA ALA A 135 18.24 -3.61 1.61
C ALA A 135 19.18 -4.60 2.34
N TRP A 136 19.66 -4.22 3.53
CA TRP A 136 20.50 -5.10 4.36
C TRP A 136 19.74 -6.32 4.87
N GLY A 137 18.51 -6.12 5.37
CA GLY A 137 17.67 -7.20 5.87
C GLY A 137 17.34 -8.23 4.79
N GLY A 138 17.00 -7.76 3.58
CA GLY A 138 16.74 -8.61 2.42
C GLY A 138 17.97 -9.40 1.98
N LEU A 139 19.15 -8.79 1.97
CA LEU A 139 20.41 -9.47 1.61
C LEU A 139 20.74 -10.58 2.61
N VAL A 140 20.65 -10.31 3.91
CA VAL A 140 20.90 -11.30 4.96
C VAL A 140 19.88 -12.44 4.88
N ALA A 141 18.59 -12.11 4.71
CA ALA A 141 17.53 -13.10 4.55
C ALA A 141 17.73 -13.99 3.31
N LEU A 142 18.19 -13.41 2.20
CA LEU A 142 18.50 -14.15 0.98
C LEU A 142 19.62 -15.18 1.22
N VAL A 143 20.71 -14.76 1.87
CA VAL A 143 21.83 -15.66 2.22
C VAL A 143 21.35 -16.80 3.12
N LEU A 144 20.56 -16.49 4.14
CA LEU A 144 20.00 -17.50 5.06
C LEU A 144 19.02 -18.44 4.38
N THR A 145 18.22 -17.93 3.44
CA THR A 145 17.29 -18.74 2.64
C THR A 145 18.05 -19.74 1.77
N ILE A 146 19.10 -19.29 1.09
CA ILE A 146 19.97 -20.16 0.28
C ILE A 146 20.62 -21.22 1.16
N ALA A 147 21.18 -20.82 2.29
CA ALA A 147 21.80 -21.76 3.24
C ALA A 147 20.78 -22.80 3.73
N TYR A 148 19.57 -22.37 4.11
CA TYR A 148 18.50 -23.25 4.57
C TYR A 148 18.11 -24.29 3.50
N LEU A 149 17.83 -23.84 2.26
CA LEU A 149 17.38 -24.71 1.18
C LEU A 149 18.45 -25.73 0.76
N VAL A 150 19.73 -25.32 0.79
CA VAL A 150 20.88 -26.20 0.49
C VAL A 150 21.14 -27.20 1.62
N ILE A 151 21.07 -26.77 2.89
CA ILE A 151 21.25 -27.66 4.06
C ILE A 151 20.13 -28.72 4.08
N ARG A 152 18.89 -28.33 3.78
CA ARG A 152 17.76 -29.26 3.66
C ARG A 152 17.84 -30.16 2.43
N ARG A 153 18.78 -29.90 1.51
CA ARG A 153 18.96 -30.62 0.24
C ARG A 153 17.67 -30.66 -0.61
N VAL A 154 16.90 -29.59 -0.54
CA VAL A 154 15.73 -29.38 -1.41
C VAL A 154 16.23 -29.02 -2.80
N ILE A 155 17.21 -28.11 -2.87
CA ILE A 155 17.90 -27.73 -4.11
C ILE A 155 19.42 -27.87 -3.92
N SER A 156 20.13 -28.05 -5.02
CA SER A 156 21.60 -28.01 -5.01
C SER A 156 22.10 -26.57 -4.87
N PHE A 157 23.36 -26.39 -4.41
CA PHE A 157 23.96 -25.05 -4.36
C PHE A 157 24.03 -24.40 -5.74
N LYS A 158 24.26 -25.21 -6.79
CA LYS A 158 24.27 -24.74 -8.18
C LYS A 158 22.89 -24.21 -8.59
N GLU A 159 21.83 -24.97 -8.33
CA GLU A 159 20.45 -24.53 -8.57
C GLU A 159 20.12 -23.25 -7.80
N ALA A 160 20.51 -23.16 -6.53
CA ALA A 160 20.30 -21.96 -5.72
C ALA A 160 20.99 -20.72 -6.31
N MET A 161 22.22 -20.86 -6.82
CA MET A 161 22.95 -19.79 -7.49
C MET A 161 22.35 -19.45 -8.86
N GLU A 162 21.78 -20.42 -9.59
CA GLU A 162 21.08 -20.17 -10.85
C GLU A 162 19.75 -19.43 -10.65
N CYS A 163 19.10 -19.60 -9.49
CA CYS A 163 17.87 -18.88 -9.14
C CYS A 163 18.09 -17.37 -8.91
N LEU A 164 19.28 -16.95 -8.45
CA LEU A 164 19.60 -15.54 -8.20
C LEU A 164 19.45 -14.65 -9.46
N PRO A 165 20.17 -14.89 -10.58
CA PRO A 165 20.02 -14.10 -11.79
C PRO A 165 18.63 -14.27 -12.42
N LYS A 166 18.01 -15.45 -12.28
CA LYS A 166 16.62 -15.66 -12.74
C LYS A 166 15.64 -14.76 -11.99
N GLY A 167 15.82 -14.59 -10.69
CA GLY A 167 15.03 -13.67 -9.85
C GLY A 167 15.26 -12.22 -10.25
N PHE A 168 16.51 -11.80 -10.40
CA PHE A 168 16.84 -10.45 -10.87
C PHE A 168 16.22 -10.14 -12.24
N ASN A 169 16.37 -11.04 -13.22
CA ASN A 169 15.81 -10.89 -14.57
C ASN A 169 14.28 -10.80 -14.55
N ALA A 170 13.60 -11.52 -13.66
CA ALA A 170 12.15 -11.41 -13.50
C ALA A 170 11.73 -10.02 -12.99
N MET A 171 12.60 -9.35 -12.25
CA MET A 171 12.36 -8.02 -11.70
C MET A 171 12.80 -6.87 -12.61
N VAL A 172 13.57 -7.12 -13.68
CA VAL A 172 14.07 -6.06 -14.57
C VAL A 172 12.97 -5.17 -15.15
N PRO A 173 11.85 -5.70 -15.69
CA PRO A 173 10.77 -4.85 -16.21
C PRO A 173 10.19 -3.94 -15.14
N ALA A 174 9.95 -4.48 -13.94
CA ALA A 174 9.45 -3.72 -12.80
C ALA A 174 10.44 -2.62 -12.38
N MET A 175 11.74 -2.91 -12.27
CA MET A 175 12.78 -1.92 -11.96
C MET A 175 12.83 -0.77 -12.97
N LEU A 176 12.67 -1.06 -14.27
CA LEU A 176 12.62 -0.02 -15.30
C LEU A 176 11.41 0.90 -15.12
N ILE A 177 10.24 0.34 -14.85
CA ILE A 177 9.04 1.14 -14.60
C ILE A 177 9.22 1.99 -13.32
N LEU A 178 9.80 1.44 -12.25
CA LEU A 178 10.11 2.15 -11.00
C LEU A 178 11.06 3.33 -11.21
N VAL A 179 12.13 3.16 -11.99
CA VAL A 179 13.08 4.25 -12.30
C VAL A 179 12.38 5.37 -13.09
N CYS A 180 11.53 5.02 -14.06
CA CYS A 180 10.72 5.99 -14.79
C CYS A 180 9.71 6.71 -13.88
N ALA A 181 9.02 5.98 -13.00
CA ALA A 181 8.04 6.54 -12.07
C ALA A 181 8.67 7.52 -11.07
N THR A 182 9.81 7.13 -10.46
CA THR A 182 10.57 8.02 -9.57
C THR A 182 11.10 9.27 -10.26
N SER A 183 11.53 9.15 -11.53
CA SER A 183 11.91 10.30 -12.34
C SER A 183 10.72 11.24 -12.60
N LEU A 184 9.55 10.69 -12.92
CA LEU A 184 8.32 11.45 -13.10
C LEU A 184 7.90 12.18 -11.81
N ASN A 185 7.89 11.47 -10.67
CA ASN A 185 7.59 12.05 -9.36
C ASN A 185 8.56 13.19 -9.01
N SER A 186 9.86 13.02 -9.28
CA SER A 186 10.86 14.07 -9.04
C SER A 186 10.61 15.31 -9.91
N MET A 187 10.25 15.13 -11.19
CA MET A 187 9.87 16.24 -12.07
C MET A 187 8.59 16.95 -11.59
N THR A 188 7.59 16.19 -11.15
CA THR A 188 6.36 16.74 -10.57
C THR A 188 6.65 17.59 -9.32
N GLY A 189 7.56 17.14 -8.46
CA GLY A 189 8.05 17.94 -7.33
C GLY A 189 8.72 19.25 -7.78
N LEU A 190 9.64 19.19 -8.75
CA LEU A 190 10.33 20.39 -9.27
C LEU A 190 9.40 21.41 -9.94
N LEU A 191 8.24 20.96 -10.44
CA LEU A 191 7.21 21.83 -11.03
C LEU A 191 6.37 22.57 -9.97
N GLY A 192 6.61 22.34 -8.68
CA GLY A 192 5.89 23.00 -7.59
C GLY A 192 4.53 22.38 -7.28
N ALA A 193 4.44 21.04 -7.32
CA ALA A 193 3.21 20.34 -6.97
C ALA A 193 2.77 20.63 -5.53
N ASP A 194 3.71 20.78 -4.61
CA ASP A 194 3.48 21.23 -3.23
C ASP A 194 2.76 22.60 -3.19
N VAL A 195 3.31 23.62 -3.86
CA VAL A 195 2.73 24.98 -3.90
C VAL A 195 1.36 24.99 -4.57
N PHE A 196 1.18 24.21 -5.64
CA PHE A 196 -0.11 24.08 -6.31
C PHE A 196 -1.17 23.47 -5.38
N ILE A 197 -0.81 22.44 -4.62
CA ILE A 197 -1.70 21.75 -3.70
C ILE A 197 -2.02 22.62 -2.47
N GLU A 198 -1.04 23.33 -1.92
CA GLU A 198 -1.25 24.30 -0.85
C GLU A 198 -2.26 25.38 -1.28
N GLY A 199 -2.05 25.98 -2.46
CA GLY A 199 -2.98 26.98 -3.00
C GLY A 199 -4.38 26.43 -3.32
N LEU A 200 -4.50 25.13 -3.63
CA LEU A 200 -5.80 24.46 -3.80
C LEU A 200 -6.49 24.25 -2.45
N MET A 201 -5.74 23.85 -1.41
CA MET A 201 -6.25 23.63 -0.06
C MET A 201 -6.68 24.94 0.60
N ASP A 202 -5.91 26.02 0.47
CA ASP A 202 -6.25 27.34 0.98
C ASP A 202 -7.54 27.89 0.39
N LYS A 203 -7.75 27.68 -0.91
CA LYS A 203 -9.02 28.07 -1.56
C LYS A 203 -10.19 27.22 -1.06
N ALA A 204 -9.96 25.94 -0.75
CA ALA A 204 -10.99 25.05 -0.23
C ALA A 204 -11.35 25.35 1.23
N SER A 205 -10.39 25.78 2.05
CA SER A 205 -10.61 26.07 3.48
C SER A 205 -11.58 27.24 3.71
N ALA A 206 -11.60 28.24 2.82
CA ALA A 206 -12.45 29.43 2.94
C ALA A 206 -13.96 29.18 2.72
N GLY A 207 -14.35 28.07 2.07
CA GLY A 207 -15.76 27.77 1.74
C GLY A 207 -16.24 26.35 2.07
N LEU A 208 -15.32 25.41 2.34
CA LEU A 208 -15.61 23.98 2.48
C LEU A 208 -15.04 23.38 3.78
N ALA A 209 -14.80 24.17 4.83
CA ALA A 209 -14.18 23.71 6.09
C ALA A 209 -14.83 22.44 6.69
N LEU A 210 -16.15 22.26 6.54
CA LEU A 210 -16.88 21.07 7.01
C LEU A 210 -16.64 19.81 6.14
N PHE A 211 -16.18 19.95 4.91
CA PHE A 211 -15.90 18.87 3.96
C PHE A 211 -14.40 18.62 3.78
N LEU A 212 -13.58 19.30 4.57
CA LEU A 212 -12.14 19.38 4.38
C LEU A 212 -11.45 18.00 4.40
N PRO A 213 -11.80 17.05 5.29
CA PRO A 213 -11.27 15.68 5.20
C PRO A 213 -11.59 14.98 3.87
N ALA A 214 -12.79 15.20 3.31
CA ALA A 214 -13.16 14.59 2.04
C ALA A 214 -12.39 15.18 0.86
N VAL A 215 -12.14 16.51 0.89
CA VAL A 215 -11.29 17.19 -0.10
C VAL A 215 -9.85 16.70 -0.02
N ILE A 216 -9.29 16.62 1.19
CA ILE A 216 -7.95 16.07 1.43
C ILE A 216 -7.84 14.65 0.87
N PHE A 217 -8.82 13.78 1.14
CA PHE A 217 -8.83 12.42 0.63
C PHE A 217 -8.77 12.37 -0.91
N ILE A 218 -9.60 13.15 -1.61
CA ILE A 218 -9.62 13.19 -3.08
C ILE A 218 -8.31 13.72 -3.62
N VAL A 219 -7.77 14.80 -3.06
CA VAL A 219 -6.53 15.41 -3.53
C VAL A 219 -5.35 14.49 -3.28
N ALA A 220 -5.28 13.85 -2.11
CA ALA A 220 -4.26 12.86 -1.81
C ALA A 220 -4.35 11.64 -2.75
N ALA A 221 -5.55 11.16 -3.03
CA ALA A 221 -5.76 10.05 -3.96
C ALA A 221 -5.35 10.42 -5.39
N PHE A 222 -5.70 11.62 -5.85
CA PHE A 222 -5.31 12.08 -7.18
C PHE A 222 -3.79 12.26 -7.28
N LEU A 223 -3.18 12.94 -6.30
CA LEU A 223 -1.74 13.19 -6.28
C LEU A 223 -0.94 11.88 -6.23
N ALA A 224 -1.32 10.95 -5.35
CA ALA A 224 -0.65 9.65 -5.25
C ALA A 224 -0.90 8.77 -6.49
N PHE A 225 -2.08 8.84 -7.10
CA PHE A 225 -2.36 8.14 -8.34
C PHE A 225 -1.48 8.66 -9.49
N SER A 226 -1.34 9.99 -9.61
CA SER A 226 -0.54 10.63 -10.65
C SER A 226 0.97 10.52 -10.44
N THR A 227 1.44 10.42 -9.20
CA THR A 227 2.87 10.31 -8.87
C THR A 227 3.33 8.86 -8.66
N GLY A 228 2.41 7.94 -8.40
CA GLY A 228 2.71 6.54 -8.08
C GLY A 228 3.42 6.37 -6.73
N THR A 229 3.21 7.28 -5.78
CA THR A 229 3.83 7.17 -4.45
C THR A 229 2.94 7.71 -3.32
N SER A 230 2.71 6.85 -2.33
CA SER A 230 2.09 7.24 -1.06
C SER A 230 3.03 8.07 -0.20
N TRP A 231 4.32 7.72 -0.13
CA TRP A 231 5.32 8.39 0.70
C TRP A 231 5.60 9.83 0.25
N GLY A 232 5.72 10.07 -1.06
CA GLY A 232 5.87 11.44 -1.59
C GLY A 232 4.65 12.30 -1.29
N THR A 233 3.46 11.73 -1.47
CA THR A 233 2.19 12.40 -1.16
C THR A 233 2.07 12.71 0.34
N PHE A 234 2.50 11.81 1.23
CA PHE A 234 2.56 12.08 2.67
C PHE A 234 3.48 13.25 3.00
N GLY A 235 4.66 13.31 2.39
CA GLY A 235 5.62 14.40 2.61
C GLY A 235 5.07 15.77 2.20
N ILE A 236 4.25 15.82 1.15
CA ILE A 236 3.62 17.06 0.68
C ILE A 236 2.43 17.44 1.57
N LEU A 237 1.52 16.49 1.84
CA LEU A 237 0.21 16.82 2.43
C LEU A 237 0.20 16.83 3.96
N ILE A 238 1.01 16.03 4.64
CA ILE A 238 0.98 15.97 6.11
C ILE A 238 1.27 17.35 6.73
N PRO A 239 2.33 18.09 6.35
CA PRO A 239 2.60 19.42 6.90
C PRO A 239 1.46 20.43 6.66
N ILE A 240 0.84 20.37 5.48
CA ILE A 240 -0.30 21.23 5.11
C ILE A 240 -1.51 20.90 5.98
N VAL A 241 -1.82 19.62 6.18
CA VAL A 241 -2.97 19.18 6.96
C VAL A 241 -2.79 19.50 8.44
N THR A 242 -1.58 19.41 8.98
CA THR A 242 -1.30 19.68 10.41
C THR A 242 -1.53 21.14 10.78
N VAL A 243 -1.30 22.09 9.87
CA VAL A 243 -1.56 23.52 10.14
C VAL A 243 -3.02 23.92 9.87
N MET A 244 -3.77 23.08 9.15
CA MET A 244 -5.13 23.39 8.70
C MET A 244 -6.21 23.08 9.75
N PHE A 245 -5.91 22.20 10.71
CA PHE A 245 -6.81 21.88 11.82
C PHE A 245 -6.16 22.20 13.15
N PRO A 246 -6.91 22.72 14.14
CA PRO A 246 -6.38 22.89 15.50
C PRO A 246 -5.88 21.55 16.07
N GLU A 247 -4.66 21.55 16.60
CA GLU A 247 -4.06 20.36 17.21
C GLU A 247 -4.98 19.76 18.29
N GLY A 248 -5.09 18.43 18.30
CA GLY A 248 -5.92 17.70 19.26
C GLY A 248 -7.42 17.70 18.98
N SER A 249 -7.90 18.42 17.96
CA SER A 249 -9.29 18.33 17.53
C SER A 249 -9.61 16.96 16.89
N SER A 250 -10.87 16.52 16.96
CA SER A 250 -11.34 15.30 16.26
C SER A 250 -11.02 15.36 14.75
N LEU A 251 -11.20 16.53 14.14
CA LEU A 251 -10.92 16.74 12.72
C LEU A 251 -9.43 16.70 12.37
N PHE A 252 -8.54 17.04 13.30
CA PHE A 252 -7.09 16.95 13.07
C PHE A 252 -6.68 15.51 12.79
N PHE A 253 -7.09 14.57 13.64
CA PHE A 253 -6.81 13.14 13.42
C PHE A 253 -7.51 12.63 12.16
N VAL A 254 -8.77 12.99 11.93
CA VAL A 254 -9.52 12.58 10.73
C VAL A 254 -8.90 13.14 9.45
N GLY A 255 -8.39 14.37 9.46
CA GLY A 255 -7.73 15.02 8.32
C GLY A 255 -6.40 14.36 7.97
N ILE A 256 -5.58 14.04 8.98
CA ILE A 256 -4.34 13.28 8.79
C ILE A 256 -4.66 11.89 8.24
N SER A 257 -5.64 11.21 8.81
CA SER A 257 -6.09 9.91 8.28
C SER A 257 -6.65 10.00 6.87
N ALA A 258 -7.34 11.08 6.51
CA ALA A 258 -7.83 11.31 5.16
C ALA A 258 -6.68 11.45 4.15
N CYS A 259 -5.62 12.16 4.53
CA CYS A 259 -4.38 12.22 3.75
C CYS A 259 -3.77 10.82 3.60
N LEU A 260 -3.64 10.08 4.70
CA LEU A 260 -3.08 8.73 4.70
C LEU A 260 -3.88 7.78 3.79
N ALA A 261 -5.20 7.74 4.00
CA ALA A 261 -6.15 6.94 3.25
C ALA A 261 -6.14 7.29 1.76
N GLY A 262 -6.14 8.57 1.43
CA GLY A 262 -6.17 9.05 0.05
C GLY A 262 -4.88 8.68 -0.66
N ALA A 263 -3.71 8.92 -0.06
CA ALA A 263 -2.47 8.57 -0.72
C ALA A 263 -2.33 7.06 -0.95
N VAL A 264 -2.71 6.22 0.02
CA VAL A 264 -2.72 4.77 -0.16
C VAL A 264 -3.70 4.38 -1.27
N CYS A 265 -4.90 4.96 -1.27
CA CYS A 265 -5.90 4.74 -2.31
C CYS A 265 -5.33 5.05 -3.70
N GLY A 266 -4.69 6.20 -3.89
CA GLY A 266 -4.15 6.58 -5.19
C GLY A 266 -2.96 5.72 -5.61
N ASP A 267 -2.03 5.48 -4.67
CA ASP A 267 -0.79 4.75 -4.90
C ASP A 267 -1.06 3.32 -5.41
N HIS A 268 -1.71 2.48 -4.60
CA HIS A 268 -1.87 1.06 -4.93
C HIS A 268 -2.77 0.78 -6.15
N CYS A 269 -3.53 1.76 -6.66
CA CYS A 269 -4.30 1.60 -7.91
C CYS A 269 -3.67 2.32 -9.11
N SER A 270 -2.54 3.01 -8.91
CA SER A 270 -1.81 3.68 -9.97
C SER A 270 -1.05 2.67 -10.86
N PRO A 271 -1.10 2.82 -12.20
CA PRO A 271 -0.30 2.01 -13.13
C PRO A 271 1.21 2.31 -13.07
N ILE A 272 1.63 3.33 -12.33
CA ILE A 272 3.05 3.67 -12.19
C ILE A 272 3.55 3.50 -10.75
N SER A 273 2.69 3.02 -9.84
CA SER A 273 3.07 2.80 -8.45
C SER A 273 3.95 1.57 -8.29
N ASP A 274 4.94 1.70 -7.42
CA ASP A 274 5.82 0.62 -7.03
C ASP A 274 5.07 -0.60 -6.50
N THR A 275 4.06 -0.37 -5.68
CA THR A 275 3.21 -1.42 -5.09
C THR A 275 2.46 -2.17 -6.18
N THR A 276 1.87 -1.47 -7.14
CA THR A 276 1.11 -2.07 -8.26
C THR A 276 2.03 -2.85 -9.20
N ILE A 277 3.19 -2.28 -9.53
CA ILE A 277 4.19 -2.92 -10.40
C ILE A 277 4.70 -4.20 -9.75
N MET A 278 5.12 -4.14 -8.49
CA MET A 278 5.63 -5.29 -7.75
C MET A 278 4.54 -6.35 -7.53
N SER A 279 3.29 -5.96 -7.30
CA SER A 279 2.16 -6.88 -7.15
C SER A 279 1.86 -7.64 -8.44
N SER A 280 1.82 -6.94 -9.59
CA SER A 280 1.63 -7.58 -10.90
C SER A 280 2.79 -8.52 -11.28
N ALA A 281 4.03 -8.11 -11.01
CA ALA A 281 5.21 -8.94 -11.24
C ALA A 281 5.23 -10.18 -10.34
N GLY A 282 4.87 -10.03 -9.06
CA GLY A 282 4.77 -11.14 -8.11
C GLY A 282 3.63 -12.11 -8.44
N ALA A 283 2.51 -11.61 -8.96
CA ALA A 283 1.40 -12.42 -9.44
C ALA A 283 1.65 -13.02 -10.84
N GLN A 284 2.75 -12.67 -11.50
CA GLN A 284 3.10 -13.07 -12.87
C GLN A 284 2.00 -12.78 -13.91
N CYS A 285 1.20 -11.76 -13.67
CA CYS A 285 0.15 -11.32 -14.60
C CYS A 285 0.60 -10.09 -15.39
N ASP A 286 -0.05 -9.86 -16.54
CA ASP A 286 0.14 -8.62 -17.27
C ASP A 286 -0.20 -7.42 -16.39
N HIS A 287 0.68 -6.42 -16.40
CA HIS A 287 0.59 -5.25 -15.53
C HIS A 287 -0.69 -4.44 -15.78
N ILE A 288 -1.11 -4.29 -17.04
CA ILE A 288 -2.32 -3.53 -17.40
C ILE A 288 -3.57 -4.31 -17.00
N ASN A 289 -3.57 -5.63 -17.15
CA ASN A 289 -4.66 -6.47 -16.63
C ASN A 289 -4.77 -6.35 -15.10
N HIS A 290 -3.66 -6.35 -14.37
CA HIS A 290 -3.66 -6.14 -12.93
C HIS A 290 -4.31 -4.80 -12.55
N VAL A 291 -3.87 -3.70 -13.17
CA VAL A 291 -4.42 -2.36 -12.91
C VAL A 291 -5.91 -2.28 -13.27
N SER A 292 -6.27 -2.71 -14.47
CA SER A 292 -7.65 -2.56 -14.99
C SER A 292 -8.67 -3.42 -14.26
N THR A 293 -8.27 -4.58 -13.73
CA THR A 293 -9.14 -5.44 -12.91
C THR A 293 -9.32 -4.90 -11.50
N GLN A 294 -8.28 -4.30 -10.91
CA GLN A 294 -8.32 -3.74 -9.56
C GLN A 294 -9.02 -2.37 -9.49
N LEU A 295 -8.83 -1.51 -10.49
CA LEU A 295 -9.28 -0.11 -10.44
C LEU A 295 -10.79 0.05 -10.14
N PRO A 296 -11.72 -0.74 -10.72
CA PRO A 296 -13.13 -0.64 -10.38
C PRO A 296 -13.43 -0.93 -8.90
N TYR A 297 -12.65 -1.81 -8.26
CA TYR A 297 -12.84 -2.19 -6.86
C TYR A 297 -12.29 -1.09 -5.97
N ALA A 298 -11.09 -0.61 -6.29
CA ALA A 298 -10.46 0.51 -5.59
C ALA A 298 -11.36 1.76 -5.61
N LEU A 299 -11.93 2.12 -6.77
CA LEU A 299 -12.86 3.25 -6.91
C LEU A 299 -14.18 3.05 -6.16
N SER A 300 -14.70 1.82 -6.12
CA SER A 300 -15.91 1.49 -5.34
C SER A 300 -15.69 1.75 -3.85
N VAL A 301 -14.58 1.26 -3.30
CA VAL A 301 -14.23 1.45 -1.89
C VAL A 301 -13.84 2.90 -1.59
N ALA A 302 -13.18 3.58 -2.54
CA ALA A 302 -12.87 5.00 -2.44
C ALA A 302 -14.14 5.83 -2.35
N GLY A 303 -15.18 5.50 -3.12
CA GLY A 303 -16.49 6.14 -3.03
C GLY A 303 -17.15 5.97 -1.65
N CYS A 304 -17.14 4.75 -1.09
CA CYS A 304 -17.64 4.50 0.27
C CYS A 304 -16.86 5.29 1.33
N SER A 305 -15.55 5.35 1.19
CA SER A 305 -14.65 6.08 2.11
C SER A 305 -14.85 7.59 2.02
N PHE A 306 -15.04 8.12 0.80
CA PHE A 306 -15.34 9.52 0.55
C PHE A 306 -16.66 9.95 1.22
N LEU A 307 -17.71 9.12 1.12
CA LEU A 307 -18.96 9.35 1.86
C LEU A 307 -18.73 9.37 3.38
N GLY A 308 -17.90 8.47 3.89
CA GLY A 308 -17.48 8.47 5.29
C GLY A 308 -16.80 9.76 5.71
N TYR A 309 -15.88 10.29 4.90
CA TYR A 309 -15.19 11.56 5.18
C TYR A 309 -16.11 12.78 5.11
N ILE A 310 -17.09 12.78 4.20
CA ILE A 310 -18.13 13.82 4.17
C ILE A 310 -18.90 13.82 5.50
N VAL A 311 -19.40 12.67 5.93
CA VAL A 311 -20.20 12.58 7.16
C VAL A 311 -19.34 12.86 8.40
N GLY A 312 -18.11 12.35 8.45
CA GLY A 312 -17.17 12.61 9.53
C GLY A 312 -16.84 14.10 9.67
N GLY A 313 -16.68 14.80 8.54
CA GLY A 313 -16.50 16.25 8.51
C GLY A 313 -17.75 17.02 8.96
N LEU A 314 -18.93 16.69 8.43
CA LEU A 314 -20.20 17.35 8.80
C LEU A 314 -20.58 17.15 10.27
N THR A 315 -20.32 15.97 10.81
CA THR A 315 -20.67 15.63 12.21
C THR A 315 -19.56 15.95 13.20
N GLN A 316 -18.38 16.36 12.72
CA GLN A 316 -17.16 16.56 13.52
C GLN A 316 -16.73 15.31 14.32
N ASN A 317 -17.26 14.13 13.96
CA ASN A 317 -17.06 12.89 14.67
C ASN A 317 -16.63 11.80 13.69
N GLY A 318 -15.35 11.44 13.73
CA GLY A 318 -14.78 10.41 12.87
C GLY A 318 -15.43 9.03 13.05
N TRP A 319 -15.97 8.72 14.22
CA TRP A 319 -16.63 7.43 14.45
C TRP A 319 -17.94 7.29 13.67
N ILE A 320 -18.69 8.38 13.51
CA ILE A 320 -19.92 8.38 12.70
C ILE A 320 -19.56 8.23 11.22
N GLY A 321 -18.51 8.92 10.76
CA GLY A 321 -17.97 8.75 9.41
C GLY A 321 -17.56 7.31 9.11
N LEU A 322 -16.87 6.66 10.04
CA LEU A 322 -16.46 5.25 9.93
C LEU A 322 -17.66 4.31 9.79
N ILE A 323 -18.69 4.48 10.62
CA ILE A 323 -19.91 3.65 10.58
C ILE A 323 -20.62 3.82 9.23
N VAL A 324 -20.73 5.05 8.73
CA VAL A 324 -21.35 5.32 7.42
C VAL A 324 -20.54 4.68 6.30
N ALA A 325 -19.21 4.78 6.32
CA ALA A 325 -18.36 4.11 5.33
C ALA A 325 -18.58 2.59 5.36
N ALA A 326 -18.64 1.98 6.54
CA ALA A 326 -18.85 0.54 6.69
C ALA A 326 -20.22 0.10 6.16
N ILE A 327 -21.28 0.84 6.48
CA ILE A 327 -22.64 0.57 5.97
C ILE A 327 -22.65 0.70 4.43
N ALA A 328 -22.01 1.74 3.89
CA ALA A 328 -21.90 1.94 2.44
C ALA A 328 -21.16 0.78 1.76
N THR A 329 -20.05 0.31 2.32
CA THR A 329 -19.28 -0.83 1.78
C THR A 329 -20.10 -2.13 1.82
N VAL A 330 -20.78 -2.42 2.92
CA VAL A 330 -21.67 -3.59 3.02
C VAL A 330 -22.81 -3.48 2.01
N GLY A 331 -23.45 -2.31 1.92
CA GLY A 331 -24.52 -2.03 0.96
C GLY A 331 -24.06 -2.20 -0.49
N LEU A 332 -22.84 -1.76 -0.81
CA LEU A 332 -22.24 -1.92 -2.14
C LEU A 332 -22.08 -3.40 -2.52
N VAL A 333 -21.52 -4.23 -1.64
CA VAL A 333 -21.31 -5.66 -1.93
C VAL A 333 -22.64 -6.41 -2.01
N LEU A 334 -23.59 -6.13 -1.11
CA LEU A 334 -24.92 -6.73 -1.16
C LEU A 334 -25.73 -6.28 -2.40
N GLY A 335 -25.58 -5.01 -2.79
CA GLY A 335 -26.15 -4.46 -4.02
C GLY A 335 -25.59 -5.15 -5.26
N ALA A 336 -24.26 -5.28 -5.33
CA ALA A 336 -23.57 -6.02 -6.39
C ALA A 336 -24.10 -7.46 -6.48
N LYS A 337 -24.21 -8.17 -5.34
CA LYS A 337 -24.76 -9.53 -5.26
C LYS A 337 -26.16 -9.65 -5.86
N HIS A 338 -27.02 -8.65 -5.66
CA HIS A 338 -28.42 -8.72 -6.08
C HIS A 338 -28.66 -8.20 -7.51
N LEU A 339 -27.83 -7.27 -7.99
CA LEU A 339 -27.99 -6.61 -9.29
C LEU A 339 -27.24 -7.31 -10.41
N LEU A 340 -26.01 -7.81 -10.17
CA LEU A 340 -25.18 -8.43 -11.21
C LEU A 340 -25.83 -9.68 -11.85
N PRO A 341 -26.47 -10.60 -11.09
CA PRO A 341 -27.15 -11.74 -11.70
C PRO A 341 -28.36 -11.34 -12.56
N LYS A 342 -28.96 -10.17 -12.32
CA LYS A 342 -30.08 -9.65 -13.12
C LYS A 342 -29.60 -8.98 -14.41
N MET A 343 -28.40 -8.40 -14.41
CA MET A 343 -27.79 -7.77 -15.58
C MET A 343 -27.18 -8.81 -16.53
N GLN A 344 -26.65 -9.92 -16.02
CA GLN A 344 -26.08 -11.02 -16.84
C GLN A 344 -27.16 -11.91 -17.51
N LYS A 345 -28.43 -11.76 -17.12
CA LYS A 345 -29.58 -12.47 -17.71
C LYS A 345 -30.30 -11.67 -18.82
N LYS A 346 -29.89 -10.43 -19.07
CA LYS A 346 -30.36 -9.59 -20.18
C LYS A 346 -29.30 -9.55 -21.27
#